data_AF-A0A3B8HS75-F1
#
_entry.id   AF-A0A3B8HS75-F1
#
_cell.length_a   1.000
_cell.length_b   1.000
_cell.length_c   1.000
_cell.angle_alpha   90.00
_cell.angle_beta   90.00
_cell.angle_gamma   90.00
#
_symmetry.space_group_name_H-M   'P 1'
#
loop_
_entity.id
_entity.type
_entity.pdbx_description
1 polymer ?
#
loop_
_entity_poly.entity_id
_entity_poly.type
_entity_poly.pdbx_seq_one_letter_code
_entity_poly.pdbx_strand_id
1 'polypeptide(L)'
;ISGNLGLDHDRVLFGRYAIPVMVRYIDKKNGQLSAEERDKLLFWYLQAGMWGRFSGSTESVIDQDLAVLEDGGNVLDNLIEQMRLWHGTLKVEPAHFSGWSLGARFYPVLYMLTRIGEAKDWGLGIPLKHGLLGKMNKLEIHHIFPKAQLYKARYSKSEVNALANFCFLTKETNLNISDRLPEEYFPEIEAKHPGALASQWIPMDKELWKIKNYLDFLAARRELLAEATNKVLENLLHGDTSWLEEFEQPKKVSITSINVGIADESEEALLLELNDWVVVRSLAAGELAYEYVNEETGEQEAIFDLAWPSGLQPGLTQPVAVLLGETPEVIALASKAGFRCFTDIESF
;
A
#
# COMPACT_ATOMS: atom_id res chain seq x y z
N ILE A 1 -5.24 -0.35 -15.35
CA ILE A 1 -4.50 -0.25 -14.08
C ILE A 1 -3.06 0.20 -14.34
N SER A 2 -2.15 -0.66 -14.82
CA SER A 2 -0.73 -0.28 -15.07
C SER A 2 -0.51 1.01 -15.88
N GLY A 3 -1.17 1.18 -17.02
CA GLY A 3 -0.95 2.38 -17.86
C GLY A 3 -1.42 3.71 -17.28
N ASN A 4 -2.45 3.71 -16.43
CA ASN A 4 -3.05 4.94 -15.88
C ASN A 4 -2.63 5.23 -14.43
N LEU A 5 -2.40 4.18 -13.63
CA LEU A 5 -2.04 4.27 -12.21
C LEU A 5 -0.57 3.91 -11.96
N GLY A 6 0.17 3.45 -12.97
CA GLY A 6 1.56 3.02 -12.78
C GLY A 6 1.75 1.74 -11.95
N LEU A 7 0.66 1.14 -11.44
CA LEU A 7 0.66 -0.14 -10.70
C LEU A 7 0.92 -1.30 -11.68
N ASP A 8 2.16 -1.71 -11.80
CA ASP A 8 2.70 -2.46 -12.94
C ASP A 8 3.32 -3.82 -12.58
N HIS A 9 3.28 -4.21 -11.31
CA HIS A 9 3.66 -5.53 -10.84
C HIS A 9 2.79 -5.98 -9.67
N ASP A 10 2.81 -7.28 -9.40
CA ASP A 10 1.89 -7.95 -8.48
C ASP A 10 1.93 -7.37 -7.05
N ARG A 11 3.12 -6.98 -6.57
CA ARG A 11 3.31 -6.42 -5.22
C ARG A 11 2.68 -5.03 -4.99
N VAL A 12 2.39 -4.30 -6.06
CA VAL A 12 1.70 -2.99 -5.97
C VAL A 12 0.28 -3.09 -6.53
N LEU A 13 -0.16 -4.28 -6.91
CA LEU A 13 -1.52 -4.55 -7.34
C LEU A 13 -2.38 -4.93 -6.12
N PHE A 14 -2.87 -3.92 -5.41
CA PHE A 14 -3.85 -4.11 -4.33
C PHE A 14 -5.27 -4.30 -4.86
N GLY A 15 -6.21 -4.68 -3.98
CA GLY A 15 -7.61 -4.84 -4.35
C GLY A 15 -7.84 -5.84 -5.50
N ARG A 16 -7.08 -6.94 -5.56
CA ARG A 16 -7.09 -7.90 -6.68
C ARG A 16 -8.49 -8.43 -7.02
N TYR A 17 -9.31 -8.60 -5.99
CA TYR A 17 -10.70 -9.06 -6.11
C TYR A 17 -11.67 -8.01 -6.67
N ALA A 18 -11.23 -6.77 -6.86
CA ALA A 18 -11.96 -5.78 -7.65
C ALA A 18 -11.94 -6.11 -9.15
N ILE A 19 -10.93 -6.85 -9.62
CA ILE A 19 -10.72 -7.13 -11.05
C ILE A 19 -11.92 -7.87 -11.67
N PRO A 20 -12.47 -8.95 -11.07
CA PRO A 20 -13.70 -9.57 -11.58
C PRO A 20 -14.86 -8.60 -11.80
N VAL A 21 -15.10 -7.68 -10.86
CA VAL A 21 -16.16 -6.65 -10.96
C VAL A 21 -15.85 -5.69 -12.12
N MET A 22 -14.61 -5.21 -12.22
CA MET A 22 -14.18 -4.33 -13.33
C MET A 22 -14.32 -5.01 -14.69
N VAL A 23 -13.90 -6.27 -14.80
CA VAL A 23 -14.00 -7.06 -16.04
C VAL A 23 -15.46 -7.23 -16.45
N ARG A 24 -16.35 -7.55 -15.51
CA ARG A 24 -17.79 -7.66 -15.78
C ARG A 24 -18.38 -6.33 -16.24
N TYR A 25 -18.01 -5.22 -15.62
CA TYR A 25 -18.45 -3.89 -16.07
C TYR A 25 -18.00 -3.57 -17.50
N ILE A 26 -16.73 -3.84 -17.82
CA ILE A 26 -16.17 -3.64 -19.17
C ILE A 26 -16.86 -4.53 -20.21
N ASP A 27 -17.14 -5.79 -19.86
CA ASP A 27 -17.87 -6.74 -20.71
C ASP A 27 -19.28 -6.23 -21.05
N LYS A 28 -20.03 -5.72 -20.07
CA LYS A 28 -21.35 -5.10 -20.30
C LYS A 28 -21.29 -3.86 -21.21
N LYS A 29 -20.13 -3.23 -21.31
CA LYS A 29 -19.85 -2.08 -22.20
C LYS A 29 -19.22 -2.51 -23.53
N ASN A 30 -19.21 -3.80 -23.86
CA ASN A 30 -18.59 -4.38 -25.05
C ASN A 30 -17.10 -4.00 -25.21
N GLY A 31 -16.39 -3.85 -24.08
CA GLY A 31 -14.97 -3.48 -24.08
C GLY A 31 -14.69 -1.99 -24.32
N GLN A 32 -15.71 -1.15 -24.49
CA GLN A 32 -15.54 0.27 -24.82
C GLN A 32 -15.91 1.15 -23.63
N LEU A 33 -14.93 1.85 -23.07
CA LEU A 33 -15.13 2.86 -22.04
C LEU A 33 -14.73 4.24 -22.57
N SER A 34 -15.53 5.25 -22.26
CA SER A 34 -15.08 6.64 -22.33
C SER A 34 -13.94 6.90 -21.33
N ALA A 35 -13.22 8.02 -21.51
CA ALA A 35 -12.19 8.42 -20.54
C ALA A 35 -12.78 8.62 -19.14
N GLU A 36 -13.96 9.24 -19.06
CA GLU A 36 -14.68 9.49 -17.81
C GLU A 36 -15.10 8.19 -17.11
N GLU A 37 -15.69 7.24 -17.84
CA GLU A 37 -16.06 5.94 -17.26
C GLU A 37 -14.83 5.14 -16.81
N ARG A 38 -13.73 5.19 -17.58
CA ARG A 38 -12.48 4.55 -17.21
C ARG A 38 -11.91 5.15 -15.94
N ASP A 39 -11.85 6.47 -15.84
CA ASP A 39 -11.22 7.16 -14.71
C ASP A 39 -12.07 7.03 -13.44
N LYS A 40 -13.40 7.07 -13.57
CA LYS A 40 -14.32 6.79 -12.45
C LYS A 40 -14.27 5.32 -11.99
N LEU A 41 -14.10 4.36 -12.90
CA LEU A 41 -13.86 2.96 -12.53
C LEU A 41 -12.51 2.78 -11.82
N LEU A 42 -11.47 3.51 -12.24
CA LEU A 42 -10.17 3.51 -11.56
C LEU A 42 -10.24 4.17 -10.18
N PHE A 43 -11.05 5.23 -10.02
CA PHE A 43 -11.34 5.81 -8.71
C PHE A 43 -11.95 4.76 -7.78
N TRP A 44 -13.00 4.06 -8.22
CA TRP A 44 -13.62 2.98 -7.43
C TRP A 44 -12.61 1.88 -7.07
N TYR A 45 -11.77 1.46 -8.02
CA TYR A 45 -10.70 0.48 -7.78
C TYR A 45 -9.71 0.93 -6.70
N LEU A 46 -9.27 2.20 -6.74
CA LEU A 46 -8.39 2.75 -5.71
C LEU A 46 -9.06 2.77 -4.34
N GLN A 47 -10.33 3.19 -4.25
CA GLN A 47 -11.10 3.19 -3.02
C GLN A 47 -11.23 1.76 -2.45
N ALA A 48 -11.55 0.78 -3.30
CA ALA A 48 -11.66 -0.62 -2.89
C ALA A 48 -10.33 -1.17 -2.35
N GLY A 49 -9.20 -0.81 -2.98
CA GLY A 49 -7.86 -1.20 -2.54
C GLY A 49 -7.43 -0.52 -1.24
N MET A 50 -7.57 0.82 -1.15
CA MET A 50 -7.17 1.60 0.03
C MET A 50 -7.90 1.19 1.30
N TRP A 51 -9.16 0.79 1.17
CA TRP A 51 -10.01 0.45 2.31
C TRP A 51 -10.12 -1.05 2.56
N GLY A 52 -9.53 -1.90 1.72
CA GLY A 52 -9.57 -3.36 1.88
C GLY A 52 -10.98 -3.92 1.74
N ARG A 53 -11.76 -3.41 0.77
CA ARG A 53 -13.14 -3.82 0.46
C ARG A 53 -13.30 -5.34 0.34
N PHE A 54 -12.26 -6.02 -0.12
CA PHE A 54 -12.24 -7.46 -0.38
C PHE A 54 -11.31 -8.26 0.53
N SER A 55 -10.92 -7.72 1.69
CA SER A 55 -9.99 -8.40 2.60
C SER A 55 -10.69 -9.38 3.55
N GLY A 56 -12.03 -9.37 3.60
CA GLY A 56 -12.86 -10.25 4.44
C GLY A 56 -13.71 -11.25 3.66
N SER A 57 -15.04 -11.10 3.71
CA SER A 57 -16.00 -11.94 2.98
C SER A 57 -16.00 -11.69 1.47
N THR A 58 -14.87 -11.99 0.82
CA THR A 58 -14.56 -11.68 -0.58
C THR A 58 -15.67 -12.08 -1.54
N GLU A 59 -16.16 -13.32 -1.45
CA GLU A 59 -17.22 -13.82 -2.34
C GLU A 59 -18.52 -13.03 -2.17
N SER A 60 -18.97 -12.81 -0.94
CA SER A 60 -20.20 -12.05 -0.66
C SER A 60 -20.11 -10.59 -1.11
N VAL A 61 -18.93 -9.97 -0.95
CA VAL A 61 -18.71 -8.60 -1.41
C VAL A 61 -18.68 -8.53 -2.94
N ILE A 62 -18.02 -9.49 -3.61
CA ILE A 62 -18.05 -9.58 -5.07
C ILE A 62 -19.50 -9.76 -5.56
N ASP A 63 -20.29 -10.64 -4.95
CA ASP A 63 -21.69 -10.86 -5.34
C ASP A 63 -22.53 -9.58 -5.20
N GLN A 64 -22.34 -8.82 -4.11
CA GLN A 64 -22.99 -7.52 -3.91
C GLN A 64 -22.62 -6.53 -5.02
N ASP A 65 -21.33 -6.37 -5.30
CA ASP A 65 -20.83 -5.43 -6.31
C ASP A 65 -21.29 -5.86 -7.72
N LEU A 66 -21.31 -7.17 -8.02
CA LEU A 66 -21.83 -7.70 -9.29
C LEU A 66 -23.33 -7.47 -9.45
N ALA A 67 -24.11 -7.57 -8.38
CA ALA A 67 -25.54 -7.28 -8.42
C ALA A 67 -25.81 -5.81 -8.79
N VAL A 68 -25.00 -4.86 -8.29
CA VAL A 68 -25.09 -3.44 -8.69
C VAL A 68 -24.89 -3.26 -10.19
N LEU A 69 -24.02 -4.06 -10.82
CA LEU A 69 -23.81 -4.00 -12.25
C LEU A 69 -25.06 -4.39 -13.05
N GLU A 70 -26.00 -5.13 -12.46
CA GLU A 70 -27.23 -5.58 -13.12
C GLU A 70 -28.39 -4.58 -13.02
N ASP A 71 -28.39 -3.66 -12.06
CA ASP A 71 -29.53 -2.77 -11.74
C ASP A 71 -29.79 -1.61 -12.73
N GLY A 72 -29.01 -1.50 -13.81
CA GLY A 72 -29.17 -0.42 -14.80
C GLY A 72 -28.89 0.98 -14.23
N GLY A 73 -29.02 2.02 -15.05
CA GLY A 73 -28.75 3.40 -14.63
C GLY A 73 -27.26 3.71 -14.45
N ASN A 74 -26.93 4.55 -13.45
CA ASN A 74 -25.56 5.00 -13.20
C ASN A 74 -24.78 4.04 -12.29
N VAL A 75 -24.37 2.91 -12.89
CA VAL A 75 -23.75 1.78 -12.20
C VAL A 75 -22.49 2.16 -11.41
N LEU A 76 -21.63 3.03 -11.96
CA LEU A 76 -20.39 3.44 -11.28
C LEU A 76 -20.68 4.28 -10.04
N ASP A 77 -21.65 5.18 -10.11
CA ASP A 77 -22.07 5.97 -8.95
C ASP A 77 -22.66 5.08 -7.87
N ASN A 78 -23.45 4.07 -8.26
CA ASN A 78 -24.00 3.11 -7.30
C ASN A 78 -22.90 2.30 -6.59
N LEU A 79 -21.86 1.88 -7.31
CA LEU A 79 -20.70 1.20 -6.72
C LEU A 79 -19.93 2.12 -5.74
N ILE A 80 -19.74 3.38 -6.12
CA ILE A 80 -19.08 4.37 -5.25
C ILE A 80 -19.94 4.71 -4.03
N GLU A 81 -21.26 4.81 -4.20
CA GLU A 81 -22.21 5.03 -3.11
C GLU A 81 -22.15 3.87 -2.11
N GLN A 82 -22.12 2.62 -2.58
CA GLN A 82 -21.96 1.46 -1.69
C GLN A 82 -20.65 1.50 -0.91
N MET A 83 -19.54 1.88 -1.57
CA MET A 83 -18.26 2.10 -0.89
C MET A 83 -18.37 3.18 0.19
N ARG A 84 -19.01 4.32 -0.13
CA ARG A 84 -19.24 5.42 0.82
C ARG A 84 -20.09 4.99 2.00
N LEU A 85 -21.16 4.22 1.77
CA LEU A 85 -22.04 3.72 2.84
C LEU A 85 -21.33 2.70 3.75
N TRP A 86 -20.40 1.91 3.20
CA TRP A 86 -19.64 0.92 3.96
C TRP A 86 -18.51 1.54 4.79
N HIS A 87 -17.69 2.41 4.20
CA HIS A 87 -16.50 2.98 4.84
C HIS A 87 -16.74 4.37 5.48
N GLY A 88 -17.71 5.13 4.98
CA GLY A 88 -17.95 6.51 5.36
C GLY A 88 -17.29 7.48 4.38
N THR A 89 -16.11 8.00 4.72
CA THR A 89 -15.39 8.97 3.86
C THR A 89 -14.61 8.27 2.74
N LEU A 90 -14.52 8.91 1.58
CA LEU A 90 -13.66 8.49 0.46
C LEU A 90 -12.42 9.38 0.33
N LYS A 91 -12.27 10.37 1.23
CA LYS A 91 -11.13 11.27 1.31
C LYS A 91 -9.99 10.62 2.10
N VAL A 92 -8.78 10.78 1.58
CA VAL A 92 -7.57 10.29 2.26
C VAL A 92 -7.10 11.31 3.28
N GLU A 93 -7.04 10.90 4.54
CA GLU A 93 -6.42 11.66 5.63
C GLU A 93 -4.94 11.28 5.87
N PRO A 94 -4.12 12.16 6.48
CA PRO A 94 -2.72 11.87 6.81
C PRO A 94 -2.53 10.61 7.67
N ALA A 95 -3.50 10.29 8.53
CA ALA A 95 -3.47 9.11 9.38
C ALA A 95 -3.40 7.79 8.59
N HIS A 96 -3.89 7.75 7.34
CA HIS A 96 -3.83 6.54 6.51
C HIS A 96 -2.40 6.19 6.04
N PHE A 97 -1.48 7.16 6.04
CA PHE A 97 -0.05 6.94 5.77
C PHE A 97 0.76 6.59 7.05
N SER A 98 0.10 6.11 8.10
CA SER A 98 0.73 5.72 9.36
C SER A 98 1.28 4.28 9.38
N GLY A 99 0.90 3.44 8.42
CA GLY A 99 1.40 2.06 8.28
C GLY A 99 2.90 1.98 8.07
N TRP A 100 3.49 0.81 8.32
CA TRP A 100 4.95 0.62 8.36
C TRP A 100 5.45 -0.71 7.77
N SER A 101 4.59 -1.43 7.05
CA SER A 101 4.95 -2.65 6.32
C SER A 101 4.72 -2.50 4.81
N LEU A 102 5.34 -3.35 4.00
CA LEU A 102 5.02 -3.44 2.56
C LEU A 102 3.58 -3.89 2.30
N GLY A 103 2.96 -4.55 3.30
CA GLY A 103 1.55 -4.92 3.32
C GLY A 103 0.59 -3.78 3.61
N ALA A 104 1.08 -2.62 4.05
CA ALA A 104 0.20 -1.49 4.34
C ALA A 104 -0.56 -1.08 3.07
N ARG A 105 -1.88 -0.92 3.18
CA ARG A 105 -2.78 -0.57 2.06
C ARG A 105 -2.35 0.68 1.28
N PHE A 106 -1.58 1.56 1.91
CA PHE A 106 -1.08 2.81 1.33
C PHE A 106 0.32 2.69 0.70
N TYR A 107 1.02 1.56 0.84
CA TYR A 107 2.28 1.32 0.12
C TYR A 107 2.08 1.34 -1.42
N PRO A 108 1.10 0.62 -1.99
CA PRO A 108 0.74 0.75 -3.41
C PRO A 108 0.36 2.17 -3.81
N VAL A 109 -0.25 2.95 -2.90
CA VAL A 109 -0.61 4.36 -3.16
C VAL A 109 0.64 5.22 -3.27
N LEU A 110 1.64 5.06 -2.38
CA LEU A 110 2.93 5.75 -2.49
C LEU A 110 3.66 5.38 -3.80
N TYR A 111 3.63 4.10 -4.18
CA TYR A 111 4.18 3.66 -5.45
C TYR A 111 3.44 4.30 -6.63
N MET A 112 2.10 4.23 -6.66
CA MET A 112 1.27 4.90 -7.67
C MET A 112 1.65 6.37 -7.81
N LEU A 113 1.65 7.12 -6.69
CA LEU A 113 2.03 8.52 -6.65
C LEU A 113 3.39 8.76 -7.30
N THR A 114 4.39 7.93 -6.98
CA THR A 114 5.73 8.03 -7.59
C THR A 114 5.69 7.85 -9.11
N ARG A 115 4.91 6.88 -9.60
CA ARG A 115 4.86 6.54 -11.03
C ARG A 115 4.08 7.54 -11.87
N ILE A 116 3.00 8.10 -11.32
CA ILE A 116 2.14 9.05 -12.04
C ILE A 116 2.55 10.51 -11.78
N GLY A 117 3.08 10.81 -10.59
CA GLY A 117 3.30 12.15 -10.05
C GLY A 117 4.60 12.84 -10.47
N GLU A 118 5.25 12.39 -11.55
CA GLU A 118 6.54 12.93 -12.02
C GLU A 118 7.65 12.98 -10.95
N ALA A 119 7.57 12.14 -9.92
CA ALA A 119 8.61 11.98 -8.92
C ALA A 119 9.96 11.75 -9.59
N LYS A 120 10.99 12.49 -9.16
CA LYS A 120 12.31 12.45 -9.76
C LYS A 120 13.27 11.58 -8.93
N ASP A 121 14.11 10.84 -9.62
CA ASP A 121 15.28 10.21 -9.03
C ASP A 121 16.21 11.29 -8.47
N TRP A 122 16.67 11.13 -7.23
CA TRP A 122 17.49 12.13 -6.55
C TRP A 122 18.94 12.23 -7.03
N GLY A 123 19.47 11.20 -7.68
CA GLY A 123 20.82 11.17 -8.25
C GLY A 123 20.83 11.62 -9.70
N LEU A 124 19.83 11.18 -10.48
CA LEU A 124 19.75 11.39 -11.92
C LEU A 124 18.88 12.59 -12.33
N GLY A 125 17.96 13.05 -11.46
CA GLY A 125 17.03 14.14 -11.76
C GLY A 125 15.93 13.80 -12.77
N ILE A 126 15.84 12.53 -13.18
CA ILE A 126 14.88 12.05 -14.19
C ILE A 126 13.58 11.56 -13.54
N PRO A 127 12.43 11.69 -14.22
CA PRO A 127 11.17 11.14 -13.71
C PRO A 127 11.20 9.60 -13.60
N LEU A 128 10.66 9.07 -12.51
CA LEU A 128 10.56 7.64 -12.19
C LEU A 128 9.34 6.97 -12.88
N LYS A 129 9.10 7.28 -14.16
CA LYS A 129 7.98 6.73 -14.94
C LYS A 129 8.35 5.37 -15.56
N HIS A 130 7.35 4.47 -15.69
CA HIS A 130 7.52 3.12 -16.25
C HIS A 130 8.19 3.10 -17.63
N GLY A 131 7.84 4.03 -18.51
CA GLY A 131 8.36 4.05 -19.89
C GLY A 131 9.77 4.63 -20.05
N LEU A 132 10.36 5.21 -19.00
CA LEU A 132 11.66 5.89 -19.06
C LEU A 132 12.80 5.06 -18.45
N LEU A 133 12.46 4.09 -17.61
CA LEU A 133 13.40 3.20 -16.95
C LEU A 133 13.45 1.91 -17.77
N GLY A 134 14.57 1.61 -18.42
CA GLY A 134 14.72 0.38 -19.21
C GLY A 134 14.44 -0.88 -18.39
N LYS A 135 14.24 -2.04 -19.02
CA LYS A 135 13.86 -3.33 -18.37
C LYS A 135 14.74 -3.76 -17.16
N MET A 136 15.91 -3.15 -16.99
CA MET A 136 16.87 -3.40 -15.91
C MET A 136 16.79 -2.42 -14.74
N ASN A 137 16.05 -1.31 -14.88
CA ASN A 137 15.94 -0.26 -13.85
C ASN A 137 14.69 -0.46 -13.01
N LYS A 138 14.73 -1.45 -12.11
CA LYS A 138 13.74 -1.58 -11.04
C LYS A 138 13.89 -0.42 -10.06
N LEU A 139 12.77 0.09 -9.56
CA LEU A 139 12.77 1.01 -8.43
C LEU A 139 13.14 0.21 -7.17
N GLU A 140 13.99 0.79 -6.33
CA GLU A 140 14.31 0.28 -5.00
C GLU A 140 13.69 1.20 -3.95
N ILE A 141 13.31 0.61 -2.82
CA ILE A 141 12.83 1.37 -1.68
C ILE A 141 14.04 2.00 -0.99
N HIS A 142 13.98 3.31 -0.84
CA HIS A 142 14.96 4.07 -0.07
C HIS A 142 14.33 4.55 1.24
N HIS A 143 15.01 4.25 2.35
CA HIS A 143 14.67 4.80 3.66
C HIS A 143 15.27 6.19 3.74
N ILE A 144 14.43 7.21 3.70
CA ILE A 144 14.83 8.62 3.70
C ILE A 144 15.75 8.90 4.88
N PHE A 145 15.30 8.55 6.09
CA PHE A 145 16.17 8.40 7.25
C PHE A 145 16.67 6.95 7.32
N PRO A 146 17.99 6.72 7.24
CA PRO A 146 18.52 5.36 7.18
C PRO A 146 18.21 4.53 8.43
N LYS A 147 17.80 3.27 8.23
CA LYS A 147 17.47 2.33 9.33
C LYS A 147 18.55 2.28 10.41
N ALA A 148 19.81 2.16 10.01
CA ALA A 148 20.94 2.06 10.93
C ALA A 148 21.07 3.29 11.84
N GLN A 149 20.77 4.49 11.33
CA GLN A 149 20.81 5.72 12.13
C GLN A 149 19.62 5.81 13.08
N LEU A 150 18.42 5.42 12.61
CA LEU A 150 17.21 5.44 13.42
C LEU A 150 17.27 4.42 14.58
N TYR A 151 17.78 3.21 14.34
CA TYR A 151 17.98 2.23 15.42
C TYR A 151 19.02 2.70 16.45
N LYS A 152 20.12 3.34 16.01
CA LYS A 152 21.09 3.97 16.94
C LYS A 152 20.44 5.06 17.79
N ALA A 153 19.47 5.80 17.21
CA ALA A 153 18.67 6.79 17.90
C ALA A 153 17.51 6.21 18.74
N ARG A 154 17.37 4.87 18.79
CA ARG A 154 16.38 4.12 19.59
C ARG A 154 14.92 4.28 19.14
N TYR A 155 14.69 4.58 17.86
CA TYR A 155 13.36 4.44 17.28
C TYR A 155 12.95 2.97 17.16
N SER A 156 11.67 2.70 17.31
CA SER A 156 11.08 1.36 17.23
C SER A 156 11.04 0.81 15.79
N LYS A 157 10.84 -0.50 15.62
CA LYS A 157 10.70 -1.16 14.29
C LYS A 157 9.62 -0.47 13.43
N SER A 158 8.48 -0.15 14.03
CA SER A 158 7.35 0.49 13.35
C SER A 158 7.62 1.93 12.95
N GLU A 159 8.37 2.68 13.75
CA GLU A 159 8.82 4.03 13.38
C GLU A 159 9.85 3.95 12.25
N VAL A 160 10.86 3.10 12.37
CA VAL A 160 11.94 2.93 11.37
C VAL A 160 11.40 2.59 9.99
N ASN A 161 10.43 1.67 9.93
CA ASN A 161 9.82 1.19 8.71
C ASN A 161 8.55 1.97 8.32
N ALA A 162 8.28 3.14 8.94
CA ALA A 162 7.11 3.93 8.61
C ALA A 162 7.03 4.20 7.10
N LEU A 163 5.86 4.06 6.49
CA LEU A 163 5.65 4.30 5.06
C LEU A 163 6.05 5.72 4.66
N ALA A 164 5.81 6.70 5.54
CA ALA A 164 6.24 8.08 5.36
C ALA A 164 7.77 8.28 5.46
N ASN A 165 8.55 7.24 5.78
CA ASN A 165 10.01 7.21 5.67
C ASN A 165 10.50 6.61 4.34
N PHE A 166 9.60 6.13 3.47
CA PHE A 166 9.99 5.49 2.21
C PHE A 166 9.89 6.46 1.04
N CYS A 167 10.85 6.38 0.13
CA CYS A 167 10.75 6.92 -1.22
C CYS A 167 11.30 5.90 -2.21
N PHE A 168 11.15 6.15 -3.50
CA PHE A 168 11.65 5.25 -4.53
C PHE A 168 12.78 5.92 -5.30
N LEU A 169 13.83 5.14 -5.55
CA LEU A 169 15.00 5.58 -6.30
C LEU A 169 15.43 4.48 -7.26
N THR A 170 16.25 4.84 -8.22
CA THR A 170 17.02 3.83 -8.97
C THR A 170 18.06 3.19 -8.06
N LYS A 171 18.40 1.93 -8.34
CA LYS A 171 19.41 1.16 -7.59
C LYS A 171 20.72 1.90 -7.40
N GLU A 172 21.24 2.51 -8.46
CA GLU A 172 22.50 3.25 -8.42
C GLU A 172 22.41 4.44 -7.45
N THR A 173 21.34 5.22 -7.52
CA THR A 173 21.12 6.35 -6.60
C THR A 173 20.96 5.88 -5.16
N ASN A 174 20.22 4.79 -4.93
CA ASN A 174 20.03 4.23 -3.59
C ASN A 174 21.37 3.82 -2.95
N LEU A 175 22.21 3.11 -3.71
CA LEU A 175 23.55 2.70 -3.26
C LEU A 175 24.47 3.90 -3.00
N ASN A 176 24.39 4.96 -3.81
CA ASN A 176 25.23 6.15 -3.67
C ASN A 176 24.89 7.00 -2.43
N ILE A 177 23.61 7.04 -2.01
CA ILE A 177 23.21 7.76 -0.80
C ILE A 177 23.61 7.00 0.47
N SER A 178 23.52 5.66 0.46
CA SER A 178 23.92 4.81 1.59
C SER A 178 23.19 5.18 2.90
N ASP A 179 23.91 5.29 4.02
CA ASP A 179 23.41 5.54 5.37
C ASP A 179 23.60 7.01 5.82
N ARG A 180 23.72 7.93 4.85
CA ARG A 180 23.82 9.38 5.09
C ARG A 180 22.50 9.94 5.62
N LEU A 181 22.58 10.92 6.51
CA LEU A 181 21.40 11.58 7.06
C LEU A 181 20.81 12.61 6.08
N PRO A 182 19.48 12.79 6.03
CA PRO A 182 18.83 13.78 5.18
C PRO A 182 19.42 15.19 5.29
N GLU A 183 19.75 15.64 6.50
CA GLU A 183 20.38 16.96 6.71
C GLU A 183 21.70 17.16 5.95
N GLU A 184 22.39 16.08 5.60
CA GLU A 184 23.63 16.10 4.83
C GLU A 184 23.39 16.04 3.32
N TYR A 185 22.56 15.10 2.85
CA TYR A 185 22.46 14.80 1.43
C TYR A 185 21.31 15.53 0.71
N PHE A 186 20.27 15.99 1.42
CA PHE A 186 19.19 16.78 0.83
C PHE A 186 19.66 18.12 0.23
N PRO A 187 20.53 18.92 0.88
CA PRO A 187 21.07 20.13 0.27
C PRO A 187 21.80 19.87 -1.05
N GLU A 188 22.51 18.74 -1.15
CA GLU A 188 23.24 18.35 -2.36
C GLU A 188 22.28 17.96 -3.49
N ILE A 189 21.21 17.22 -3.18
CA ILE A 189 20.17 16.85 -4.13
C ILE A 189 19.51 18.11 -4.69
N GLU A 190 19.04 19.02 -3.83
CA GLU A 190 18.35 20.23 -4.30
C GLU A 190 19.28 21.17 -5.08
N ALA A 191 20.56 21.23 -4.73
CA ALA A 191 21.53 22.01 -5.50
C ALA A 191 21.76 21.44 -6.91
N LYS A 192 21.80 20.11 -7.06
CA LYS A 192 22.02 19.43 -8.35
C LYS A 192 20.74 19.36 -9.19
N HIS A 193 19.63 19.06 -8.54
CA HIS A 193 18.34 18.77 -9.16
C HIS A 193 17.21 19.51 -8.42
N PRO A 194 17.06 20.83 -8.64
CA PRO A 194 16.04 21.61 -7.96
C PRO A 194 14.62 21.03 -8.11
N GLY A 195 13.93 20.92 -6.98
CA GLY A 195 12.58 20.36 -6.87
C GLY A 195 12.51 18.83 -6.87
N ALA A 196 13.64 18.12 -6.87
CA ALA A 196 13.65 16.65 -6.78
C ALA A 196 13.09 16.16 -5.43
N LEU A 197 13.40 16.83 -4.32
CA LEU A 197 12.84 16.48 -3.01
C LEU A 197 11.33 16.77 -2.97
N ALA A 198 10.92 17.95 -3.44
CA ALA A 198 9.51 18.33 -3.50
C ALA A 198 8.68 17.37 -4.38
N SER A 199 9.27 16.84 -5.47
CA SER A 199 8.62 15.84 -6.32
C SER A 199 8.35 14.50 -5.64
N GLN A 200 8.98 14.25 -4.49
CA GLN A 200 8.77 13.05 -3.66
C GLN A 200 8.13 13.39 -2.30
N TRP A 201 7.43 14.52 -2.23
CA TRP A 201 6.68 15.00 -1.06
C TRP A 201 7.54 15.13 0.20
N ILE A 202 8.79 15.57 0.04
CA ILE A 202 9.66 15.87 1.17
C ILE A 202 9.29 17.25 1.74
N PRO A 203 9.01 17.37 3.06
CA PRO A 203 8.85 18.65 3.72
C PRO A 203 10.12 19.52 3.53
N MET A 204 9.95 20.74 3.04
CA MET A 204 11.08 21.62 2.68
C MET A 204 11.64 22.44 3.87
N ASP A 205 11.04 22.31 5.06
CA ASP A 205 11.63 22.86 6.28
C ASP A 205 12.87 22.05 6.67
N LYS A 206 14.03 22.71 6.65
CA LYS A 206 15.34 22.09 6.93
C LYS A 206 15.47 21.61 8.36
N GLU A 207 14.70 22.14 9.32
CA GLU A 207 14.73 21.59 10.68
C GLU A 207 14.14 20.17 10.71
N LEU A 208 13.18 19.85 9.84
CA LEU A 208 12.60 18.50 9.75
C LEU A 208 13.59 17.48 9.15
N TRP A 209 14.69 17.91 8.55
CA TRP A 209 15.70 16.99 7.98
C TRP A 209 16.63 16.40 9.04
N LYS A 210 16.58 16.91 10.26
CA LYS A 210 17.42 16.47 11.39
C LYS A 210 16.78 15.27 12.08
N ILE A 211 17.59 14.26 12.41
CA ILE A 211 17.11 13.01 13.05
C ILE A 211 16.34 13.23 14.37
N LYS A 212 16.66 14.30 15.09
CA LYS A 212 15.94 14.69 16.33
C LYS A 212 14.47 15.09 16.10
N ASN A 213 14.13 15.47 14.88
CA ASN A 213 12.78 15.92 14.47
C ASN A 213 12.11 14.88 13.57
N TYR A 214 12.57 13.61 13.61
CA TYR A 214 12.13 12.55 12.71
C TYR A 214 10.61 12.31 12.76
N LEU A 215 10.01 12.30 13.94
CA LEU A 215 8.56 12.08 14.07
C LEU A 215 7.75 13.25 13.48
N ASP A 216 8.23 14.48 13.64
CA ASP A 216 7.62 15.67 13.02
C ASP A 216 7.77 15.63 11.49
N PHE A 217 8.91 15.15 10.99
CA PHE A 217 9.10 14.90 9.56
C PHE A 217 8.08 13.90 9.01
N LEU A 218 7.87 12.78 9.70
CA LEU A 218 6.86 11.79 9.30
C LEU A 218 5.47 12.41 9.26
N ALA A 219 5.10 13.20 10.29
CA ALA A 219 3.80 13.87 10.34
C ALA A 219 3.60 14.83 9.16
N ALA A 220 4.55 15.74 8.93
CA ALA A 220 4.49 16.71 7.83
C ALA A 220 4.46 16.01 6.45
N ARG A 221 5.23 14.93 6.28
CA ARG A 221 5.23 14.17 5.02
C ARG A 221 3.90 13.45 4.77
N ARG A 222 3.25 12.92 5.81
CA ARG A 222 1.92 12.29 5.69
C ARG A 222 0.86 13.28 5.20
N GLU A 223 0.93 14.54 5.62
CA GLU A 223 0.05 15.60 5.13
C GLU A 223 0.22 15.82 3.62
N LEU A 224 1.46 15.97 3.16
CA LEU A 224 1.79 16.15 1.75
C LEU A 224 1.36 14.95 0.89
N LEU A 225 1.54 13.73 1.39
CA LEU A 225 1.13 12.51 0.69
C LEU A 225 -0.39 12.39 0.59
N ALA A 226 -1.12 12.69 1.67
CA ALA A 226 -2.58 12.68 1.66
C ALA A 226 -3.15 13.73 0.69
N GLU A 227 -2.60 14.94 0.68
CA GLU A 227 -2.99 15.98 -0.29
C GLU A 227 -2.75 15.51 -1.74
N ALA A 228 -1.59 14.91 -2.00
CA ALA A 228 -1.24 14.39 -3.32
C ALA A 228 -2.18 13.27 -3.78
N THR A 229 -2.52 12.33 -2.89
CA THR A 229 -3.48 11.27 -3.19
C THR A 229 -4.86 11.83 -3.50
N ASN A 230 -5.36 12.77 -2.68
CA ASN A 230 -6.67 13.38 -2.94
C ASN A 230 -6.71 14.14 -4.26
N LYS A 231 -5.63 14.81 -4.64
CA LYS A 231 -5.54 15.46 -5.97
C LYS A 231 -5.63 14.46 -7.12
N VAL A 232 -5.03 13.27 -6.97
CA VAL A 232 -5.17 12.19 -7.96
C VAL A 232 -6.62 11.70 -8.03
N LEU A 233 -7.26 11.50 -6.87
CA LEU A 233 -8.65 11.06 -6.78
C LEU A 233 -9.62 12.08 -7.41
N GLU A 234 -9.42 13.37 -7.15
CA GLU A 234 -10.19 14.47 -7.76
C GLU A 234 -10.03 14.50 -9.29
N ASN A 235 -8.81 14.31 -9.79
CA ASN A 235 -8.56 14.24 -11.23
C ASN A 235 -9.28 13.06 -11.89
N LEU A 236 -9.35 11.90 -11.23
CA LEU A 236 -10.08 10.73 -11.72
C LEU A 236 -11.60 10.95 -11.75
N LEU A 237 -12.10 11.86 -10.92
CA LEU A 237 -13.50 12.29 -10.90
C LEU A 237 -13.75 13.49 -11.83
N HIS A 238 -12.76 13.92 -12.62
CA HIS A 238 -12.87 15.08 -13.51
C HIS A 238 -13.32 16.37 -12.79
N GLY A 239 -12.95 16.52 -11.52
CA GLY A 239 -13.31 17.68 -10.68
C GLY A 239 -14.68 17.57 -9.99
N ASP A 240 -15.41 16.47 -10.13
CA ASP A 240 -16.58 16.17 -9.30
C ASP A 240 -16.13 15.79 -7.88
N THR A 241 -15.97 16.81 -7.03
CA THR A 241 -15.47 16.67 -5.66
C THR A 241 -16.55 16.24 -4.66
N SER A 242 -17.81 16.08 -5.08
CA SER A 242 -18.93 15.70 -4.21
C SER A 242 -18.68 14.39 -3.44
N TRP A 243 -17.93 13.46 -4.03
CA TRP A 243 -17.53 12.19 -3.42
C TRP A 243 -16.43 12.31 -2.36
N LEU A 244 -15.70 13.42 -2.34
CA LEU A 244 -14.57 13.69 -1.45
C LEU A 244 -14.92 14.69 -0.33
N GLU A 245 -16.15 15.20 -0.31
CA GLU A 245 -16.64 16.07 0.76
C GLU A 245 -16.80 15.29 2.07
N GLU A 246 -16.47 15.96 3.19
CA GLU A 246 -16.68 15.39 4.52
C GLU A 246 -18.16 15.42 4.86
N PHE A 247 -18.81 14.27 4.81
CA PHE A 247 -20.15 14.10 5.37
C PHE A 247 -20.03 13.85 6.87
N GLU A 248 -20.74 14.62 7.69
CA GLU A 248 -20.82 14.42 9.14
C GLU A 248 -21.39 13.03 9.45
N GLN A 249 -20.52 12.03 9.58
CA GLN A 249 -20.85 10.77 10.23
C GLN A 249 -20.04 10.65 11.52
N PRO A 250 -20.64 10.09 12.59
CA PRO A 250 -19.92 9.89 13.83
C PRO A 250 -18.70 9.00 13.53
N LYS A 251 -17.51 9.52 13.84
CA LYS A 251 -16.25 8.76 13.77
C LYS A 251 -16.47 7.40 14.40
N LYS A 252 -16.57 6.33 13.59
CA LYS A 252 -16.30 5.00 14.11
C LYS A 252 -14.89 5.08 14.69
N VAL A 253 -14.77 4.71 15.96
CA VAL A 253 -13.50 4.69 16.66
C VAL A 253 -12.61 3.75 15.88
N SER A 254 -11.70 4.28 15.07
CA SER A 254 -10.65 3.50 14.42
C SER A 254 -9.90 2.77 15.53
N ILE A 255 -10.13 1.47 15.63
CA ILE A 255 -9.25 0.61 16.40
C ILE A 255 -7.92 0.66 15.68
N THR A 256 -6.86 1.04 16.40
CA THR A 256 -5.50 1.07 15.88
C THR A 256 -5.15 -0.32 15.35
N SER A 257 -5.20 -0.51 14.03
CA SER A 257 -4.82 -1.77 13.41
C SER A 257 -3.35 -2.05 13.75
N ILE A 258 -3.05 -3.28 14.18
CA ILE A 258 -1.68 -3.68 14.46
C ILE A 258 -1.04 -3.95 13.09
N ASN A 259 -0.56 -2.89 12.43
CA ASN A 259 0.04 -2.93 11.08
C ASN A 259 1.45 -3.53 11.10
N VAL A 260 1.58 -4.72 11.66
CA VAL A 260 2.81 -5.49 11.74
C VAL A 260 2.90 -6.36 10.48
N GLY A 261 3.93 -6.21 9.65
CA GLY A 261 4.11 -7.02 8.45
C GLY A 261 5.46 -6.76 7.80
N ILE A 262 5.72 -7.40 6.65
CA ILE A 262 7.00 -7.41 5.93
C ILE A 262 7.77 -6.10 6.02
N ALA A 263 8.89 -6.13 6.77
CA ALA A 263 9.62 -4.95 7.21
C ALA A 263 10.63 -4.38 6.18
N ASP A 264 11.18 -5.21 5.30
CA ASP A 264 12.05 -4.80 4.19
C ASP A 264 12.24 -5.87 3.13
N GLU A 265 12.99 -5.51 2.08
CA GLU A 265 13.38 -6.37 0.96
C GLU A 265 14.15 -7.64 1.40
N SER A 266 14.85 -7.63 2.54
CA SER A 266 15.59 -8.81 3.02
C SER A 266 14.66 -9.82 3.69
N GLU A 267 13.75 -9.34 4.54
CA GLU A 267 12.67 -10.14 5.11
C GLU A 267 11.75 -10.67 4.01
N GLU A 268 11.42 -9.83 3.03
CA GLU A 268 10.67 -10.21 1.84
C GLU A 268 11.35 -11.31 1.02
N ALA A 269 12.68 -11.21 0.81
CA ALA A 269 13.43 -12.21 0.06
C ALA A 269 13.37 -13.59 0.72
N LEU A 270 13.45 -13.64 2.05
CA LEU A 270 13.32 -14.88 2.82
C LEU A 270 11.92 -15.49 2.68
N LEU A 271 10.88 -14.67 2.75
CA LEU A 271 9.49 -15.12 2.61
C LEU A 271 9.19 -15.61 1.19
N LEU A 272 9.76 -14.96 0.16
CA LEU A 272 9.66 -15.40 -1.22
C LEU A 272 10.38 -16.73 -1.46
N GLU A 273 11.59 -16.88 -0.95
CA GLU A 273 12.34 -18.13 -1.03
C GLU A 273 11.57 -19.28 -0.37
N LEU A 274 10.97 -19.02 0.80
CA LEU A 274 10.11 -19.99 1.48
C LEU A 274 8.87 -20.34 0.64
N ASN A 275 8.19 -19.35 0.09
CA ASN A 275 6.99 -19.59 -0.71
C ASN A 275 7.31 -20.39 -1.98
N ASP A 276 8.41 -20.06 -2.67
CA ASP A 276 8.91 -20.83 -3.82
C ASP A 276 9.25 -22.27 -3.41
N TRP A 277 9.89 -22.46 -2.25
CA TRP A 277 10.21 -23.78 -1.69
C TRP A 277 8.96 -24.63 -1.41
N VAL A 278 7.86 -24.00 -0.97
CA VAL A 278 6.55 -24.64 -0.75
C VAL A 278 5.93 -25.06 -2.10
N VAL A 279 5.94 -24.17 -3.09
CA VAL A 279 5.39 -24.45 -4.43
C VAL A 279 6.16 -25.57 -5.13
N VAL A 280 7.50 -25.60 -5.01
CA VAL A 280 8.34 -26.69 -5.55
C VAL A 280 7.96 -28.07 -4.96
N ARG A 281 7.36 -28.09 -3.76
CA ARG A 281 6.83 -29.31 -3.11
C ARG A 281 5.40 -29.65 -3.51
N SER A 282 4.85 -28.99 -4.53
CA SER A 282 3.47 -29.18 -5.00
C SER A 282 2.41 -28.85 -3.94
N LEU A 283 2.75 -27.93 -3.03
CA LEU A 283 1.80 -27.33 -2.08
C LEU A 283 1.29 -25.99 -2.62
N ALA A 284 0.18 -25.49 -2.06
CA ALA A 284 -0.37 -24.20 -2.47
C ALA A 284 0.61 -23.05 -2.15
N ALA A 285 0.69 -22.05 -3.01
CA ALA A 285 1.43 -20.83 -2.72
C ALA A 285 0.74 -20.04 -1.59
N GLY A 286 1.53 -19.46 -0.71
CA GLY A 286 1.05 -18.60 0.37
C GLY A 286 0.81 -17.17 -0.11
N GLU A 287 0.00 -16.45 0.65
CA GLU A 287 -0.31 -15.04 0.47
C GLU A 287 0.65 -14.19 1.29
N LEU A 288 1.49 -13.41 0.61
CA LEU A 288 2.39 -12.45 1.26
C LEU A 288 1.60 -11.26 1.79
N ALA A 289 2.01 -10.75 2.95
CA ALA A 289 1.39 -9.60 3.60
C ALA A 289 -0.15 -9.77 3.72
N TYR A 290 -0.58 -10.95 4.16
CA TYR A 290 -1.97 -11.33 4.28
C TYR A 290 -2.69 -10.46 5.31
N GLU A 291 -3.77 -9.80 4.91
CA GLU A 291 -4.57 -8.98 5.81
C GLU A 291 -5.54 -9.85 6.60
N TYR A 292 -5.33 -9.96 7.92
CA TYR A 292 -6.29 -10.57 8.81
C TYR A 292 -7.31 -9.53 9.25
N VAL A 293 -8.57 -9.76 8.88
CA VAL A 293 -9.69 -8.88 9.22
C VAL A 293 -10.66 -9.56 10.18
N ASN A 294 -11.31 -8.75 11.00
CA ASN A 294 -12.42 -9.17 11.83
C ASN A 294 -13.64 -9.46 10.95
N GLU A 295 -14.16 -10.68 10.95
CA GLU A 295 -15.28 -11.08 10.09
C GLU A 295 -16.59 -10.34 10.39
N GLU A 296 -16.81 -9.88 11.63
CA GLU A 296 -18.04 -9.19 12.03
C GLU A 296 -18.03 -7.70 11.63
N THR A 297 -16.87 -7.05 11.71
CA THR A 297 -16.73 -5.60 11.48
C THR A 297 -16.11 -5.25 10.14
N GLY A 298 -15.38 -6.18 9.52
CA GLY A 298 -14.58 -5.95 8.31
C GLY A 298 -13.31 -5.14 8.54
N GLU A 299 -12.99 -4.79 9.79
CA GLU A 299 -11.80 -4.02 10.14
C GLU A 299 -10.54 -4.89 10.12
N GLN A 300 -9.42 -4.35 9.62
CA GLN A 300 -8.13 -5.02 9.66
C GLN A 300 -7.60 -5.06 11.09
N GLU A 301 -7.40 -6.26 11.62
CA GLU A 301 -6.84 -6.45 12.97
C GLU A 301 -5.31 -6.61 12.93
N ALA A 302 -4.79 -7.31 11.91
CA ALA A 302 -3.35 -7.49 11.70
C ALA A 302 -2.99 -7.76 10.24
N ILE A 303 -1.69 -7.70 9.94
CA ILE A 303 -1.10 -8.20 8.70
C ILE A 303 -0.18 -9.37 9.08
N PHE A 304 -0.19 -10.46 8.32
CA PHE A 304 0.71 -11.59 8.50
C PHE A 304 1.70 -11.63 7.34
N ASP A 305 2.98 -11.91 7.61
CA ASP A 305 4.02 -11.82 6.59
C ASP A 305 3.81 -12.78 5.42
N LEU A 306 3.45 -14.02 5.73
CA LEU A 306 3.08 -15.04 4.76
C LEU A 306 2.05 -15.97 5.39
N ALA A 307 0.89 -16.11 4.75
CA ALA A 307 -0.21 -16.92 5.28
C ALA A 307 -0.81 -17.86 4.25
N TRP A 308 -1.31 -18.99 4.74
CA TRP A 308 -2.17 -19.93 4.03
C TRP A 308 -3.50 -20.00 4.79
N PRO A 309 -4.45 -19.10 4.53
CA PRO A 309 -5.73 -19.07 5.26
C PRO A 309 -6.54 -20.37 5.09
N SER A 310 -6.37 -21.05 3.96
CA SER A 310 -6.99 -22.36 3.69
C SER A 310 -6.10 -23.56 4.04
N GLY A 311 -4.90 -23.32 4.60
CA GLY A 311 -3.86 -24.31 4.83
C GLY A 311 -2.98 -24.61 3.61
N LEU A 312 -1.81 -25.23 3.85
CA LEU A 312 -0.83 -25.61 2.83
C LEU A 312 -1.39 -26.60 1.79
N GLN A 313 -2.29 -27.47 2.23
CA GLN A 313 -3.19 -28.25 1.40
C GLN A 313 -4.61 -27.74 1.64
N PRO A 314 -5.17 -26.94 0.71
CA PRO A 314 -6.45 -26.28 0.89
C PRO A 314 -7.55 -27.23 1.35
N GLY A 315 -8.14 -26.95 2.51
CA GLY A 315 -9.23 -27.75 3.11
C GLY A 315 -8.81 -29.07 3.76
N LEU A 316 -7.54 -29.47 3.68
CA LEU A 316 -6.99 -30.68 4.31
C LEU A 316 -6.08 -30.39 5.51
N THR A 317 -5.54 -29.18 5.57
CA THR A 317 -4.64 -28.73 6.64
C THR A 317 -5.20 -27.47 7.29
N GLN A 318 -4.86 -27.27 8.56
CA GLN A 318 -5.24 -26.04 9.26
C GLN A 318 -4.53 -24.81 8.67
N PRO A 319 -5.06 -23.59 8.88
CA PRO A 319 -4.43 -22.37 8.43
C PRO A 319 -3.01 -22.23 9.01
N VAL A 320 -2.09 -21.65 8.23
CA VAL A 320 -0.67 -21.48 8.62
C VAL A 320 -0.25 -20.04 8.41
N ALA A 321 0.50 -19.46 9.34
CA ALA A 321 1.10 -18.14 9.20
C ALA A 321 2.58 -18.18 9.61
N VAL A 322 3.42 -17.51 8.83
CA VAL A 322 4.82 -17.20 9.16
C VAL A 322 4.87 -15.73 9.54
N LEU A 323 5.46 -15.42 10.69
CA LEU A 323 5.49 -14.08 11.32
C LEU A 323 6.93 -13.77 11.77
N LEU A 324 7.73 -13.18 10.89
CA LEU A 324 9.16 -12.95 11.10
C LEU A 324 9.43 -11.70 11.94
N GLY A 325 9.93 -11.92 13.16
CA GLY A 325 10.33 -10.81 14.04
C GLY A 325 9.16 -9.92 14.45
N GLU A 326 7.97 -10.49 14.53
CA GLU A 326 6.73 -9.80 14.88
C GLU A 326 6.44 -9.82 16.38
N THR A 327 5.65 -8.85 16.83
CA THR A 327 5.35 -8.63 18.24
C THR A 327 4.53 -9.79 18.83
N PRO A 328 4.69 -10.13 20.13
CA PRO A 328 3.90 -11.17 20.78
C PRO A 328 2.38 -11.02 20.62
N GLU A 329 1.89 -9.78 20.53
CA GLU A 329 0.48 -9.46 20.34
C GLU A 329 -0.07 -10.01 19.01
N VAL A 330 0.71 -9.93 17.93
CA VAL A 330 0.33 -10.42 16.58
C VAL A 330 0.33 -11.93 16.55
N ILE A 331 1.33 -12.56 17.15
CA ILE A 331 1.44 -14.02 17.24
C ILE A 331 0.25 -14.57 18.04
N ALA A 332 -0.11 -13.90 19.13
CA ALA A 332 -1.27 -14.26 19.95
C ALA A 332 -2.58 -14.11 19.18
N LEU A 333 -2.74 -13.04 18.39
CA LEU A 333 -3.90 -12.81 17.54
C LEU A 333 -4.03 -13.90 16.47
N ALA A 334 -2.96 -14.18 15.72
CA ALA A 334 -2.94 -15.22 14.69
C ALA A 334 -3.26 -16.62 15.26
N SER A 335 -2.70 -16.94 16.43
CA SER A 335 -2.99 -18.20 17.13
C SER A 335 -4.47 -18.28 17.56
N LYS A 336 -5.03 -17.18 18.07
CA LYS A 336 -6.45 -17.08 18.45
C LYS A 336 -7.37 -17.21 17.24
N ALA A 337 -6.94 -16.72 16.08
CA ALA A 337 -7.61 -16.86 14.79
C ALA A 337 -7.51 -18.27 14.18
N GLY A 338 -6.83 -19.22 14.84
CA GLY A 338 -6.72 -20.61 14.40
C GLY A 338 -5.55 -20.90 13.46
N PHE A 339 -4.64 -19.94 13.26
CA PHE A 339 -3.43 -20.16 12.46
C PHE A 339 -2.36 -20.90 13.28
N ARG A 340 -1.71 -21.88 12.66
CA ARG A 340 -0.43 -22.39 13.13
C ARG A 340 0.65 -21.37 12.82
N CYS A 341 1.21 -20.78 13.86
CA CYS A 341 2.20 -19.72 13.73
C CYS A 341 3.64 -20.27 13.75
N PHE A 342 4.48 -19.76 12.87
CA PHE A 342 5.92 -19.97 12.83
C PHE A 342 6.63 -18.62 12.90
N THR A 343 7.65 -18.49 13.74
CA THR A 343 8.33 -17.20 13.98
C THR A 343 9.66 -17.07 13.25
N ASP A 344 10.09 -18.13 12.60
CA ASP A 344 11.33 -18.23 11.83
C ASP A 344 11.19 -19.30 10.75
N ILE A 345 12.02 -19.19 9.70
CA ILE A 345 11.99 -20.06 8.52
C ILE A 345 12.43 -21.49 8.84
N GLU A 346 13.31 -21.70 9.83
CA GLU A 346 13.83 -23.03 10.17
C GLU A 346 12.78 -23.90 10.89
N SER A 347 11.90 -23.26 11.64
CA SER A 347 10.83 -23.92 12.39
C SER A 347 9.63 -24.34 11.53
N PHE A 348 9.45 -23.71 10.36
CA PHE A 348 8.41 -24.01 9.37
C PHE A 348 8.72 -25.30 8.60
#